data_AF-A0A4Q6G2J3-F1
#
_entry.id   AF-A0A4Q6G2J3-F1
#
_cell.length_a   1.000
_cell.length_b   1.000
_cell.length_c   1.000
_cell.angle_alpha   90.00
_cell.angle_beta   90.00
_cell.angle_gamma   90.00
#
_symmetry.space_group_name_H-M   'P 1'
#
loop_
_entity.id
_entity.type
_entity.pdbx_description
1 polymer ?
#
loop_
_entity_poly.entity_id
_entity_poly.type
_entity_poly.pdbx_seq_one_letter_code
_entity_poly.pdbx_strand_id
1 'polypeptide(L)'
;MPKFTHLTLAVLSTLGLSLSLTLPASAATLKIEDPCGGKPWLNVVVPHDEGLSAGAVTVSELEKNKIAFEGSEYGIVSIKNTVTSTEAMEILGPNEMRAYGWCYSFNGVEPNVYASDIQVDTPNDAIVWYFGFAHYKNGEWISMCEPTRLNKPAYICSK
;
A
#
# COMPACT_ATOMS: atom_id res chain seq x y z
N MET A 1 43.06 73.28 -0.31
CA MET A 1 41.66 73.23 0.14
C MET A 1 40.86 72.36 -0.82
N PRO A 2 39.93 71.53 -0.33
CA PRO A 2 39.62 70.20 -0.89
C PRO A 2 38.46 70.22 -1.89
N LYS A 3 38.32 69.14 -2.67
CA LYS A 3 37.04 68.40 -2.84
C LYS A 3 37.27 67.11 -3.64
N PHE A 4 37.27 66.00 -2.89
CA PHE A 4 36.91 64.68 -3.40
C PHE A 4 35.43 64.70 -3.77
N THR A 5 35.07 64.15 -4.94
CA THR A 5 33.68 63.86 -5.27
C THR A 5 33.57 62.42 -5.74
N HIS A 6 32.54 61.77 -5.20
CA HIS A 6 32.38 60.34 -5.04
C HIS A 6 32.05 59.58 -6.34
N LEU A 7 32.57 58.36 -6.37
CA LEU A 7 32.17 57.23 -7.18
C LEU A 7 30.73 56.81 -6.80
N THR A 8 29.80 56.83 -7.75
CA THR A 8 28.47 56.20 -7.59
C THR A 8 28.44 54.92 -8.42
N LEU A 9 28.63 53.78 -7.75
CA LEU A 9 28.27 52.47 -8.28
C LEU A 9 26.74 52.40 -8.37
N ALA A 10 26.20 52.22 -9.57
CA ALA A 10 24.81 51.86 -9.74
C ALA A 10 24.63 50.39 -9.29
N VAL A 11 24.01 50.19 -8.12
CA VAL A 11 23.60 48.85 -7.69
C VAL A 11 22.34 48.51 -8.46
N LEU A 12 22.48 47.64 -9.45
CA LEU A 12 21.38 47.01 -10.18
C LEU A 12 20.66 46.04 -9.21
N SER A 13 19.62 46.51 -8.53
CA SER A 13 18.76 45.67 -7.72
C SER A 13 17.71 45.00 -8.62
N THR A 14 18.10 43.90 -9.26
CA THR A 14 17.13 42.98 -9.84
C THR A 14 16.47 42.21 -8.69
N LEU A 15 15.20 42.51 -8.40
CA LEU A 15 14.34 41.66 -7.57
C LEU A 15 14.27 40.28 -8.23
N GLY A 16 15.11 39.35 -7.74
CA GLY A 16 14.98 37.93 -8.04
C GLY A 16 13.74 37.40 -7.32
N LEU A 17 12.68 37.13 -8.09
CA LEU A 17 11.51 36.39 -7.59
C LEU A 17 11.96 34.95 -7.33
N SER A 18 12.40 34.67 -6.11
CA SER A 18 12.76 33.32 -5.65
C SER A 18 11.52 32.44 -5.67
N LEU A 19 11.32 31.70 -6.76
CA LEU A 19 10.30 30.67 -6.88
C LEU A 19 10.74 29.48 -6.02
N SER A 20 10.37 29.49 -4.73
CA SER A 20 10.57 28.37 -3.83
C SER A 20 9.78 27.18 -4.34
N LEU A 21 10.47 26.26 -5.01
CA LEU A 21 9.91 24.98 -5.44
C LEU A 21 9.66 24.15 -4.17
N THR A 22 8.47 24.28 -3.58
CA THR A 22 8.04 23.41 -2.47
C THR A 22 7.83 22.02 -3.06
N LEU A 23 8.83 21.15 -2.91
CA LEU A 23 8.65 19.73 -3.18
C LEU A 23 7.52 19.23 -2.27
N PRO A 24 6.60 18.39 -2.78
CA PRO A 24 5.58 17.80 -1.94
C PRO A 24 6.27 17.05 -0.81
N ALA A 25 5.89 17.36 0.42
CA ALA A 25 6.24 16.51 1.55
C ALA A 25 5.74 15.11 1.19
N SER A 26 6.68 14.16 1.06
CA SER A 26 6.31 12.75 0.87
C SER A 26 5.33 12.37 1.97
N ALA A 27 4.37 11.51 1.64
CA ALA A 27 3.43 10.97 2.59
C ALA A 27 3.26 9.49 2.27
N ALA A 28 3.03 8.69 3.31
CA ALA A 28 2.93 7.26 3.18
C ALA A 28 1.77 6.90 2.23
N THR A 29 1.79 5.70 1.68
CA THR A 29 0.80 5.27 0.69
C THR A 29 0.12 3.99 1.12
N LEU A 30 -1.19 3.93 0.86
CA LEU A 30 -1.98 2.72 0.97
C LEU A 30 -2.54 2.38 -0.41
N LYS A 31 -2.23 1.18 -0.88
CA LYS A 31 -2.77 0.62 -2.11
C LYS A 31 -3.50 -0.69 -1.82
N ILE A 32 -4.69 -0.85 -2.38
CA ILE A 32 -5.46 -2.10 -2.35
C ILE A 32 -5.69 -2.51 -3.79
N GLU A 33 -5.09 -3.62 -4.20
CA GLU A 33 -5.14 -4.14 -5.56
C GLU A 33 -6.36 -5.05 -5.77
N ASP A 34 -6.96 -5.01 -6.96
CA ASP A 34 -7.96 -6.00 -7.33
C ASP A 34 -7.32 -7.40 -7.47
N PRO A 35 -8.08 -8.48 -7.18
CA PRO A 35 -7.54 -9.84 -7.17
C PRO A 35 -6.89 -10.33 -8.48
N CYS A 36 -7.27 -9.79 -9.64
CA CYS A 36 -7.03 -10.46 -10.93
C CYS A 36 -6.23 -9.62 -11.92
N GLY A 37 -6.38 -8.30 -11.89
CA GLY A 37 -5.69 -7.34 -12.75
C GLY A 37 -4.52 -6.62 -12.07
N GLY A 38 -4.46 -6.62 -10.73
CA GLY A 38 -3.50 -5.80 -9.99
C GLY A 38 -3.78 -4.28 -10.10
N LYS A 39 -4.93 -3.90 -10.67
CA LYS A 39 -5.38 -2.51 -10.73
C LYS A 39 -5.83 -2.09 -9.33
N PRO A 40 -5.47 -0.89 -8.85
CA PRO A 40 -5.90 -0.46 -7.53
C PRO A 40 -7.42 -0.26 -7.48
N TRP A 41 -8.06 -0.88 -6.50
CA TRP A 41 -9.37 -0.47 -5.99
C TRP A 41 -9.27 0.77 -5.13
N LEU A 42 -8.15 0.92 -4.42
CA LEU A 42 -7.79 2.10 -3.65
C LEU A 42 -6.30 2.39 -3.87
N ASN A 43 -5.96 3.66 -4.03
CA ASN A 43 -4.59 4.14 -4.02
C ASN A 43 -4.60 5.55 -3.45
N VAL A 44 -4.25 5.69 -2.17
CA VAL A 44 -4.33 6.95 -1.44
C VAL A 44 -3.01 7.29 -0.79
N VAL A 45 -2.76 8.59 -0.71
CA VAL A 45 -1.72 9.14 0.14
C VAL A 45 -2.34 9.31 1.52
N VAL A 46 -1.69 8.75 2.54
CA VAL A 46 -2.12 8.84 3.93
C VAL A 46 -1.23 9.85 4.65
N PRO A 47 -1.81 10.79 5.43
CA PRO A 47 -1.02 11.66 6.28
C PRO A 47 -0.15 10.80 7.19
N HIS A 48 1.11 11.19 7.34
CA HIS A 48 1.95 10.61 8.38
C HIS A 48 1.40 11.11 9.73
N ASP A 49 0.75 10.20 10.45
CA ASP A 49 0.36 10.38 11.84
C ASP A 49 1.20 9.40 12.66
N GLU A 50 2.07 9.92 13.52
CA GLU A 50 3.02 9.12 14.27
C GLU A 50 2.27 8.10 15.15
N GLY A 51 2.60 6.81 14.99
CA GLY A 51 2.08 5.74 15.85
C GLY A 51 0.83 5.00 15.36
N LEU A 52 0.39 5.25 14.12
CA LEU A 52 -0.60 4.37 13.50
C LEU A 52 0.08 3.13 12.90
N SER A 53 -0.54 1.97 13.14
CA SER A 53 -0.14 0.73 12.50
C SER A 53 -0.61 0.67 11.04
N ALA A 54 0.04 -0.15 10.22
CA ALA A 54 -0.41 -0.43 8.86
C ALA A 54 -1.86 -0.96 8.84
N GLY A 55 -2.22 -1.74 9.85
CA GLY A 55 -3.57 -2.22 10.12
C GLY A 55 -4.57 -1.09 10.37
N ALA A 56 -4.26 -0.20 11.31
CA ALA A 56 -5.10 0.95 11.65
C ALA A 56 -5.32 1.88 10.45
N VAL A 57 -4.24 2.20 9.73
CA VAL A 57 -4.30 2.97 8.48
C VAL A 57 -5.21 2.30 7.45
N THR A 58 -5.09 0.99 7.27
CA THR A 58 -5.89 0.23 6.31
C THR A 58 -7.38 0.30 6.65
N VAL A 59 -7.75 0.02 7.89
CA VAL A 59 -9.16 0.04 8.35
C VAL A 59 -9.75 1.44 8.20
N SER A 60 -9.04 2.47 8.68
CA SER A 60 -9.49 3.85 8.61
C SER A 60 -9.77 4.30 7.17
N GLU A 61 -8.86 4.00 6.23
CA GLU A 61 -9.04 4.39 4.84
C GLU A 61 -10.11 3.56 4.13
N LEU A 62 -10.29 2.27 4.45
CA LEU A 62 -11.41 1.47 3.93
C LEU A 62 -12.77 2.06 4.37
N GLU A 63 -12.92 2.40 5.65
CA GLU A 63 -14.13 3.02 6.21
C GLU A 63 -14.41 4.40 5.59
N LYS A 64 -13.40 5.27 5.57
CA LYS A 64 -13.48 6.63 5.01
C LYS A 64 -13.87 6.62 3.53
N ASN A 65 -13.35 5.67 2.75
CA ASN A 65 -13.65 5.50 1.33
C ASN A 65 -14.89 4.64 1.07
N LYS A 66 -15.59 4.18 2.12
CA LYS A 66 -16.81 3.35 2.05
C LYS A 66 -16.60 2.07 1.23
N ILE A 67 -15.42 1.48 1.32
CA ILE A 67 -15.12 0.19 0.69
C ILE A 67 -15.60 -0.89 1.65
N ALA A 68 -16.52 -1.76 1.22
CA ALA A 68 -16.97 -2.88 2.03
C ALA A 68 -15.79 -3.82 2.35
N PHE A 69 -15.63 -4.18 3.62
CA PHE A 69 -14.60 -5.13 4.06
C PHE A 69 -15.06 -5.91 5.28
N GLU A 70 -14.42 -7.06 5.51
CA GLU A 70 -14.48 -7.84 6.74
C GLU A 70 -13.05 -7.98 7.26
N GLY A 71 -12.80 -7.63 8.52
CA GLY A 71 -11.46 -7.66 9.08
C GLY A 71 -11.29 -6.72 10.26
N SER A 72 -10.03 -6.52 10.65
CA SER A 72 -9.61 -5.62 11.71
C SER A 72 -8.17 -5.15 11.44
N GLU A 73 -7.59 -4.39 12.35
CA GLU A 73 -6.20 -3.95 12.24
C GLU A 73 -5.19 -5.13 12.20
N TYR A 74 -5.55 -6.30 12.74
CA TYR A 74 -4.70 -7.48 12.67
C TYR A 74 -4.58 -8.03 11.25
N GLY A 75 -5.63 -7.89 10.44
CA GLY A 75 -5.70 -8.46 9.11
C GLY A 75 -7.07 -8.34 8.46
N ILE A 76 -7.07 -8.48 7.13
CA ILE A 76 -8.27 -8.41 6.31
C ILE A 76 -8.71 -9.81 5.89
N VAL A 77 -9.99 -10.11 6.10
CA VAL A 77 -10.62 -11.37 5.67
C VAL A 77 -11.22 -11.20 4.27
N SER A 78 -11.89 -10.08 4.01
CA SER A 78 -12.53 -9.80 2.72
C SER A 78 -12.53 -8.32 2.40
N ILE A 79 -12.43 -7.97 1.11
CA ILE A 79 -12.62 -6.61 0.58
C ILE A 79 -13.54 -6.73 -0.64
N LYS A 80 -14.58 -5.89 -0.71
CA LYS A 80 -15.61 -5.93 -1.76
C LYS A 80 -16.21 -7.33 -1.98
N ASN A 81 -16.47 -8.03 -0.87
CA ASN A 81 -17.07 -9.37 -0.88
C ASN A 81 -16.26 -10.41 -1.67
N THR A 82 -14.93 -10.31 -1.65
CA THR A 82 -14.06 -11.41 -2.10
C THR A 82 -14.42 -12.70 -1.39
N VAL A 83 -14.23 -13.83 -2.09
CA VAL A 83 -14.48 -15.17 -1.56
C VAL A 83 -13.65 -15.44 -0.31
N THR A 84 -14.21 -16.21 0.62
CA THR A 84 -13.56 -16.59 1.88
C THR A 84 -13.78 -18.08 2.17
N SER A 85 -13.11 -18.60 3.20
CA SER A 85 -13.31 -19.96 3.70
C SER A 85 -13.18 -21.01 2.58
N THR A 86 -14.11 -21.97 2.50
CA THR A 86 -14.07 -23.04 1.50
C THR A 86 -14.24 -22.56 0.05
N GLU A 87 -14.89 -21.41 -0.18
CA GLU A 87 -15.00 -20.81 -1.52
C GLU A 87 -13.67 -20.23 -2.00
N ALA A 88 -12.77 -19.93 -1.07
CA ALA A 88 -11.41 -19.48 -1.33
C ALA A 88 -10.41 -20.62 -1.42
N MET A 89 -10.85 -21.87 -1.66
CA MET A 89 -9.95 -23.02 -1.83
C MET A 89 -10.00 -23.57 -3.25
N GLU A 90 -8.84 -23.87 -3.81
CA GLU A 90 -8.69 -24.59 -5.07
C GLU A 90 -7.99 -25.93 -4.81
N ILE A 91 -8.72 -27.03 -5.01
CA ILE A 91 -8.15 -28.38 -4.92
C ILE A 91 -7.64 -28.77 -6.31
N LEU A 92 -6.31 -28.83 -6.46
CA LEU A 92 -5.65 -29.15 -7.73
C LEU A 92 -5.41 -30.67 -7.88
N GLY A 93 -5.42 -31.39 -6.77
CA GLY A 93 -5.27 -32.85 -6.72
C GLY A 93 -5.26 -33.37 -5.28
N PRO A 94 -4.99 -34.68 -5.09
CA PRO A 94 -5.03 -35.30 -3.75
C PRO A 94 -3.98 -34.75 -2.78
N ASN A 95 -2.87 -34.22 -3.29
CA ASN A 95 -1.74 -33.71 -2.49
C ASN A 95 -1.41 -32.25 -2.82
N GLU A 96 -2.30 -31.51 -3.48
CA GLU A 96 -2.02 -30.14 -3.92
C GLU A 96 -3.28 -29.28 -3.85
N MET A 97 -3.16 -28.13 -3.16
CA MET A 97 -4.23 -27.15 -3.06
C MET A 97 -3.67 -25.73 -2.93
N ARG A 98 -4.53 -24.76 -3.23
CA ARG A 98 -4.28 -23.34 -2.95
C ARG A 98 -5.36 -22.80 -2.04
N ALA A 99 -4.95 -22.10 -1.00
CA ALA A 99 -5.85 -21.39 -0.09
C ALA A 99 -5.68 -19.88 -0.33
N TYR A 100 -6.71 -19.24 -0.84
CA TYR A 100 -6.71 -17.84 -1.24
C TYR A 100 -7.11 -16.93 -0.07
N GLY A 101 -6.52 -15.75 -0.02
CA GLY A 101 -6.77 -14.76 1.02
C GLY A 101 -6.10 -13.42 0.74
N TRP A 102 -6.35 -12.44 1.61
CA TRP A 102 -5.69 -11.15 1.53
C TRP A 102 -4.31 -11.20 2.17
N CYS A 103 -3.32 -10.83 1.39
CA CYS A 103 -1.95 -10.64 1.81
C CYS A 103 -1.62 -9.15 1.84
N TYR A 104 -0.63 -8.79 2.64
CA TYR A 104 -0.12 -7.43 2.66
C TYR A 104 1.40 -7.42 2.54
N SER A 105 1.90 -6.35 1.95
CA SER A 105 3.31 -6.00 2.00
C SER A 105 3.48 -4.62 2.59
N PHE A 106 4.59 -4.42 3.28
CA PHE A 106 5.04 -3.16 3.82
C PHE A 106 6.42 -2.85 3.24
N ASN A 107 6.57 -1.72 2.56
CA ASN A 107 7.80 -1.31 1.88
C ASN A 107 8.37 -2.38 0.92
N GLY A 108 7.46 -3.10 0.24
CA GLY A 108 7.81 -4.15 -0.72
C GLY A 108 8.20 -5.49 -0.10
N VAL A 109 8.11 -5.62 1.23
CA VAL A 109 8.37 -6.86 1.96
C VAL A 109 7.06 -7.40 2.51
N GLU A 110 6.84 -8.70 2.39
CA GLU A 110 5.73 -9.39 3.06
C GLU A 110 6.13 -9.77 4.48
N PRO A 111 5.56 -9.14 5.52
CA PRO A 111 5.96 -9.43 6.89
C PRO A 111 5.32 -10.73 7.40
N ASN A 112 6.01 -11.40 8.32
CA ASN A 112 5.49 -12.57 9.04
C ASN A 112 4.80 -12.21 10.37
N VAL A 113 4.34 -10.96 10.49
CA VAL A 113 3.64 -10.40 11.66
C VAL A 113 2.31 -9.78 11.24
N TYR A 114 1.46 -9.43 12.20
CA TYR A 114 0.19 -8.78 11.88
C TYR A 114 0.40 -7.35 11.40
N ALA A 115 -0.54 -6.84 10.59
CA ALA A 115 -0.50 -5.46 10.13
C ALA A 115 -0.62 -4.45 11.28
N SER A 116 -1.20 -4.85 12.41
CA SER A 116 -1.25 -4.09 13.66
C SER A 116 0.11 -3.87 14.31
N ASP A 117 1.10 -4.73 14.00
CA ASP A 117 2.42 -4.72 14.64
C ASP A 117 3.44 -3.88 13.85
N ILE A 118 3.08 -3.46 12.63
CA ILE A 118 3.93 -2.65 11.76
C ILE A 118 3.53 -1.19 11.87
N GLN A 119 4.44 -0.34 12.30
CA GLN A 119 4.21 1.10 12.42
C GLN A 119 4.51 1.83 11.09
N VAL A 120 3.70 2.84 10.78
CA VAL A 120 3.86 3.71 9.62
C VAL A 120 4.65 4.95 10.04
N ASP A 121 5.97 4.79 10.12
CA ASP A 121 6.88 5.75 10.75
C ASP A 121 7.45 6.77 9.76
N THR A 122 7.42 6.50 8.46
CA THR A 122 8.06 7.37 7.47
C THR A 122 7.11 7.87 6.40
N PRO A 123 7.33 9.09 5.89
CA PRO A 123 6.55 9.64 4.79
C PRO A 123 6.70 8.89 3.46
N ASN A 124 7.56 7.87 3.37
CA ASN A 124 7.68 7.06 2.16
C ASN A 124 7.21 5.61 2.38
N ASP A 125 6.62 5.32 3.55
CA ASP A 125 6.12 3.98 3.82
C ASP A 125 5.00 3.61 2.85
N ALA A 126 4.99 2.35 2.43
CA ALA A 126 4.07 1.84 1.43
C ALA A 126 3.41 0.56 1.93
N ILE A 127 2.11 0.62 2.13
CA ILE A 127 1.26 -0.52 2.45
C ILE A 127 0.58 -0.96 1.15
N VAL A 128 0.71 -2.24 0.81
CA VAL A 128 -0.01 -2.83 -0.33
C VAL A 128 -0.75 -4.07 0.11
N TRP A 129 -2.07 -4.05 -0.04
CA TRP A 129 -2.92 -5.23 0.07
C TRP A 129 -3.20 -5.81 -1.30
N TYR A 130 -3.08 -7.13 -1.43
CA TYR A 130 -3.35 -7.87 -2.65
C TYR A 130 -3.95 -9.24 -2.33
N PHE A 131 -4.79 -9.74 -3.23
CA PHE A 131 -5.36 -11.08 -3.06
C PHE A 131 -4.36 -12.12 -3.57
N GLY A 132 -3.92 -13.00 -2.68
CA GLY A 132 -2.94 -14.03 -2.97
C GLY A 132 -3.40 -15.41 -2.53
N PHE A 133 -2.52 -16.39 -2.62
CA PHE A 133 -2.74 -17.73 -2.09
C PHE A 133 -1.50 -18.31 -1.44
N ALA A 134 -1.75 -19.14 -0.43
CA ALA A 134 -0.78 -20.10 0.08
C ALA A 134 -0.87 -21.38 -0.76
N HIS A 135 0.28 -21.92 -1.16
CA HIS A 135 0.36 -23.13 -1.98
C HIS A 135 0.82 -24.30 -1.12
N TYR A 136 -0.06 -25.30 -0.98
CA TYR A 136 0.25 -26.56 -0.34
C TYR A 136 0.54 -27.64 -1.38
N LYS A 137 1.65 -28.38 -1.21
CA LYS A 137 2.04 -29.46 -2.10
C LYS A 137 2.80 -30.54 -1.33
N ASN A 138 2.39 -31.80 -1.48
CA ASN A 138 3.09 -32.98 -0.95
C ASN A 138 3.41 -32.94 0.55
N GLY A 139 2.51 -32.40 1.39
CA GLY A 139 2.75 -32.33 2.83
C GLY A 139 3.16 -30.95 3.33
N GLU A 140 3.56 -30.03 2.45
CA GLU A 140 4.23 -28.79 2.83
C GLU A 140 3.57 -27.55 2.22
N TRP A 141 3.61 -26.43 2.96
CA TRP A 141 3.31 -25.11 2.43
C TRP A 141 4.56 -24.54 1.78
N ILE A 142 4.56 -24.45 0.45
CA ILE A 142 5.72 -24.02 -0.35
C ILE A 142 5.71 -22.52 -0.66
N SER A 143 4.57 -21.85 -0.46
CA SER A 143 4.40 -20.40 -0.54
C SER A 143 3.19 -19.96 0.29
N MET A 144 3.13 -18.67 0.67
CA MET A 144 2.05 -18.13 1.52
C MET A 144 1.19 -17.06 0.84
N CYS A 145 1.73 -16.32 -0.12
CA CYS A 145 1.07 -15.15 -0.70
C CYS A 145 1.46 -14.94 -2.16
N GLU A 146 1.35 -15.99 -2.97
CA GLU A 146 1.48 -15.81 -4.41
C GLU A 146 0.29 -15.01 -4.95
N PRO A 147 0.51 -13.90 -5.70
CA PRO A 147 -0.60 -13.08 -6.17
C PRO A 147 -1.55 -13.85 -7.09
N THR A 148 -2.86 -13.76 -6.82
CA THR A 148 -3.92 -14.43 -7.61
C THR A 148 -3.92 -14.01 -9.09
N ARG A 149 -3.42 -12.81 -9.39
CA ARG A 149 -3.22 -12.33 -10.77
C ARG A 149 -2.27 -13.20 -11.61
N LEU A 150 -1.47 -14.09 -11.00
CA LEU A 150 -0.54 -14.97 -11.71
C LEU A 150 -1.25 -16.16 -12.35
N ASN A 151 -2.27 -16.72 -11.69
CA ASN A 151 -2.99 -17.92 -12.15
C ASN A 151 -4.45 -17.65 -12.55
N LYS A 152 -5.05 -16.53 -12.11
CA LYS A 152 -6.36 -16.01 -12.53
C LYS A 152 -7.47 -17.08 -12.57
N PRO A 153 -7.74 -17.79 -11.47
CA PRO A 153 -8.78 -18.81 -11.44
C PRO A 153 -10.15 -18.21 -11.75
N ALA A 154 -10.90 -18.85 -12.66
CA ALA A 154 -12.16 -18.31 -13.19
C ALA A 154 -13.21 -18.04 -12.10
N TYR A 155 -13.30 -18.89 -11.07
CA TYR A 155 -14.28 -18.73 -9.99
C TYR A 155 -14.02 -17.48 -9.10
N ILE A 156 -12.81 -16.92 -9.14
CA ILE A 156 -12.45 -15.63 -8.51
C ILE A 156 -12.49 -14.51 -9.55
N CYS A 157 -11.96 -14.73 -10.74
CA CYS A 157 -11.67 -13.68 -11.73
C CYS A 157 -12.70 -13.48 -12.84
N SER A 158 -13.75 -14.31 -12.92
CA SER A 158 -14.82 -14.19 -13.92
C SER A 158 -16.12 -13.63 -13.33
N LYS A 159 -16.06 -13.00 -12.16
CA LYS A 159 -17.18 -12.30 -11.52
C LYS A 159 -17.23 -10.82 -11.89
#